data_AF-D7RDJ1-F1
#
_entry.id   AF-D7RDJ1-F1
#
_cell.length_a   1.000
_cell.length_b   1.000
_cell.length_c   1.000
_cell.angle_alpha   90.00
_cell.angle_beta   90.00
_cell.angle_gamma   90.00
#
_symmetry.space_group_name_H-M   'P 1'
#
loop_
_entity.id
_entity.type
_entity.pdbx_description
1 polymer ?
#
loop_
_entity_poly.entity_id
_entity_poly.type
_entity_poly.pdbx_seq_one_letter_code
_entity_poly.pdbx_strand_id
1 'polypeptide(L)'
;RVFGACCENVIGYMPLPVGVAGPLVIDGKPYHIPMATTEGCLVASTMRGCKAINAGGGVESVLTQDGMTRGPCVSFLSLSRAGACKLWLDSEEGQKTIKKTFNSTSRFARLQHIQTALAGTLLFIRFRTTTGDAMGMNMISKGVEYS
;
A
#
# COMPACT_ATOMS: atom_id res chain seq x y z
N ARG A 1 3.02 -22.41 -2.67
CA ARG A 1 4.39 -22.85 -2.26
C ARG A 1 4.77 -21.98 -1.06
N VAL A 2 5.00 -22.56 0.12
CA VAL A 2 5.28 -21.80 1.36
C VAL A 2 6.76 -21.46 1.48
N PHE A 3 7.63 -22.45 1.27
CA PHE A 3 9.08 -22.28 1.31
C PHE A 3 9.60 -21.38 0.19
N GLY A 4 10.46 -20.43 0.56
CA GLY A 4 11.10 -19.48 -0.36
C GLY A 4 10.18 -18.38 -0.87
N ALA A 5 9.00 -18.19 -0.25
CA ALA A 5 8.04 -17.18 -0.64
C ALA A 5 7.27 -16.56 0.54
N CYS A 6 6.80 -17.38 1.49
CA CYS A 6 5.88 -16.93 2.53
C CYS A 6 6.38 -17.15 3.96
N CYS A 7 7.13 -18.23 4.22
CA CYS A 7 7.63 -18.55 5.57
C CYS A 7 8.85 -19.49 5.52
N GLU A 8 9.82 -19.25 6.40
CA GLU A 8 11.02 -20.06 6.64
C GLU A 8 10.88 -20.94 7.90
N ASN A 9 11.66 -22.02 8.00
CA ASN A 9 11.68 -22.91 9.17
C ASN A 9 10.30 -23.43 9.61
N VAL A 10 9.50 -23.86 8.62
CA VAL A 10 8.11 -24.29 8.83
C VAL A 10 8.03 -25.57 9.66
N ILE A 11 7.33 -25.51 10.79
CA ILE A 11 7.03 -26.65 11.66
C ILE A 11 5.56 -27.09 11.63
N GLY A 12 4.71 -26.38 10.88
CA GLY A 12 3.28 -26.62 10.82
C GLY A 12 2.51 -25.41 10.30
N TYR A 13 1.24 -25.32 10.65
CA TYR A 13 0.38 -24.18 10.33
C TYR A 13 -0.60 -23.93 11.49
N MET A 14 -1.16 -22.72 11.56
CA MET A 14 -2.18 -22.37 12.54
C MET A 14 -3.56 -22.36 11.86
N PRO A 15 -4.45 -23.33 12.12
CA PRO A 15 -5.80 -23.27 11.59
C PRO A 15 -6.58 -22.13 12.25
N LEU A 16 -7.23 -21.30 11.43
CA LEU A 16 -8.16 -20.26 11.89
C LEU A 16 -9.58 -20.61 11.39
N PRO A 17 -10.62 -20.57 12.24
CA PRO A 17 -11.99 -20.72 11.77
C PRO A 17 -12.33 -19.64 10.72
N VAL A 18 -12.99 -20.05 9.64
CA VAL A 18 -13.41 -19.15 8.56
C VAL A 18 -14.94 -19.18 8.46
N GLY A 19 -15.55 -18.03 8.70
CA GLY A 19 -16.97 -17.80 8.46
C GLY A 19 -17.20 -16.97 7.19
N VAL A 20 -18.47 -16.84 6.80
CA VAL A 20 -18.88 -15.99 5.68
C VAL A 20 -19.96 -15.03 6.16
N ALA A 21 -19.78 -13.74 5.86
CA ALA A 21 -20.81 -12.71 6.04
C ALA A 21 -21.33 -12.25 4.67
N GLY A 22 -22.65 -12.09 4.54
CA GLY A 22 -23.26 -11.52 3.33
C GLY A 22 -24.52 -12.25 2.84
N PRO A 23 -24.95 -11.96 1.59
CA PRO A 23 -24.29 -11.05 0.66
C PRO A 23 -24.33 -9.60 1.14
N LEU A 24 -23.30 -8.81 0.87
CA LEU A 24 -23.34 -7.35 0.92
C LEU A 24 -23.42 -6.83 -0.52
N VAL A 25 -24.41 -6.01 -0.83
CA VAL A 25 -24.55 -5.39 -2.15
C VAL A 25 -23.65 -4.15 -2.20
N ILE A 26 -22.55 -4.22 -2.94
CA ILE A 26 -21.60 -3.12 -3.15
C ILE A 26 -21.64 -2.77 -4.63
N ASP A 27 -21.93 -1.51 -4.96
CA ASP A 27 -21.97 -1.00 -6.34
C ASP A 27 -22.87 -1.87 -7.25
N GLY A 28 -24.04 -2.25 -6.71
CA GLY A 28 -25.03 -3.09 -7.39
C GLY A 28 -24.67 -4.58 -7.51
N LYS A 29 -23.54 -5.02 -6.95
CA LYS A 29 -23.08 -6.42 -7.02
C LYS A 29 -23.08 -7.09 -5.65
N PRO A 30 -23.63 -8.31 -5.51
CA PRO A 30 -23.62 -9.04 -4.25
C PRO A 30 -22.26 -9.71 -3.98
N TYR A 31 -21.70 -9.51 -2.79
CA TYR A 31 -20.44 -10.12 -2.36
C TYR A 31 -20.62 -10.93 -1.07
N HIS A 32 -20.08 -12.15 -1.05
CA HIS A 32 -19.91 -12.93 0.18
C HIS A 32 -18.49 -12.70 0.71
N ILE A 33 -18.39 -12.21 1.95
CA ILE A 33 -17.12 -11.77 2.55
C ILE A 33 -16.59 -12.91 3.42
N PRO A 34 -15.47 -13.56 3.05
CA PRO A 34 -14.81 -14.54 3.91
C PRO A 34 -14.13 -13.83 5.09
N MET A 35 -14.32 -14.35 6.30
CA MET A 35 -13.77 -13.79 7.53
C MET A 35 -13.08 -14.89 8.34
N ALA A 36 -11.75 -14.79 8.49
CA ALA A 36 -10.98 -15.66 9.37
C ALA A 36 -10.88 -15.03 10.77
N THR A 37 -11.49 -15.64 11.78
CA THR A 37 -11.50 -15.10 13.15
C THR A 37 -11.77 -16.21 14.18
N THR A 38 -11.25 -16.04 15.39
CA THR A 38 -11.63 -16.83 16.58
C THR A 38 -12.58 -16.08 17.51
N GLU A 39 -12.89 -14.82 17.21
CA GLU A 39 -13.78 -13.98 18.01
C GLU A 39 -15.24 -14.39 17.82
N GLY A 40 -15.90 -14.76 18.93
CA GLY A 40 -17.32 -15.08 18.95
C GLY A 40 -18.17 -13.90 18.51
N CYS A 41 -19.31 -14.19 17.87
CA CYS A 41 -20.29 -13.20 17.40
C CYS A 41 -19.82 -12.21 16.32
N LEU A 42 -18.52 -12.12 15.99
CA LEU A 42 -18.01 -11.17 15.00
C LEU A 42 -18.68 -11.37 13.63
N VAL A 43 -18.61 -12.59 13.07
CA VAL A 43 -19.19 -12.91 11.75
C VAL A 43 -20.72 -12.71 11.74
N ALA A 44 -21.40 -13.11 12.82
CA ALA A 44 -22.85 -12.94 12.95
C ALA A 44 -23.26 -11.45 13.00
N SER A 45 -22.48 -10.64 13.73
CA SER A 45 -22.69 -9.19 13.81
C SER A 45 -22.46 -8.52 12.46
N THR A 46 -21.39 -8.88 11.74
CA THR A 46 -21.11 -8.39 10.38
C THR A 46 -22.22 -8.79 9.41
N MET A 47 -22.70 -10.04 9.44
CA MET A 47 -23.82 -10.50 8.61
C MET A 47 -25.11 -9.70 8.88
N ARG A 48 -25.41 -9.40 10.16
CA ARG A 48 -26.53 -8.53 10.52
C ARG A 48 -26.36 -7.12 9.93
N GLY A 49 -25.14 -6.58 9.93
CA GLY A 49 -24.81 -5.32 9.25
C GLY A 49 -25.08 -5.37 7.75
N CYS A 50 -24.64 -6.44 7.06
CA CYS A 50 -24.91 -6.64 5.64
C CYS A 50 -26.42 -6.66 5.35
N LYS A 51 -27.22 -7.33 6.20
CA LYS A 51 -28.68 -7.37 6.07
C LYS A 51 -29.30 -5.97 6.18
N ALA A 52 -28.86 -5.18 7.15
CA ALA A 52 -29.36 -3.82 7.35
C ALA A 52 -29.00 -2.89 6.17
N ILE A 53 -27.76 -2.93 5.70
CA ILE A 53 -27.30 -2.12 4.56
C ILE A 53 -28.08 -2.49 3.29
N ASN A 54 -28.26 -3.79 3.01
CA ASN A 54 -29.01 -4.22 1.84
C ASN A 54 -30.48 -3.81 1.91
N ALA A 55 -31.09 -3.80 3.09
CA ALA A 55 -32.45 -3.29 3.26
C ALA A 55 -32.56 -1.79 2.91
N GLY A 56 -31.46 -1.05 3.03
CA GLY A 56 -31.32 0.34 2.59
C GLY A 56 -30.92 0.53 1.12
N GLY A 57 -30.87 -0.54 0.31
CA GLY A 57 -30.51 -0.46 -1.11
C GLY A 57 -29.04 -0.79 -1.44
N GLY A 58 -28.24 -1.18 -0.44
CA GLY A 58 -26.82 -1.52 -0.62
C GLY A 58 -25.88 -0.35 -0.29
N VAL A 59 -24.63 -0.46 -0.71
CA VAL A 59 -23.59 0.56 -0.51
C VAL A 59 -22.95 0.95 -1.85
N GLU A 60 -22.65 2.25 -1.98
CA GLU A 60 -21.87 2.81 -3.08
C GLU A 60 -20.45 3.12 -2.58
N SER A 61 -19.44 2.76 -3.38
CA SER A 61 -18.04 2.93 -3.04
C SER A 61 -17.28 3.64 -4.15
N VAL A 62 -16.33 4.51 -3.78
CA VAL A 62 -15.48 5.25 -4.72
C VAL A 62 -14.03 5.20 -4.25
N LEU A 63 -13.13 4.73 -5.13
CA LEU A 63 -11.70 4.76 -4.89
C LEU A 63 -11.16 6.16 -5.18
N THR A 64 -10.79 6.90 -4.13
CA THR A 64 -10.30 8.29 -4.28
C THR A 64 -8.81 8.36 -4.62
N GLN A 65 -8.02 7.38 -4.15
CA GLN A 65 -6.57 7.36 -4.31
C GLN A 65 -6.04 5.92 -4.31
N ASP A 66 -5.10 5.66 -5.21
CA ASP A 66 -4.26 4.45 -5.24
C ASP A 66 -2.79 4.86 -5.28
N GLY A 67 -1.95 4.22 -4.47
CA GLY A 67 -0.54 4.53 -4.37
C GLY A 67 0.13 3.92 -3.14
N MET A 68 0.97 2.90 -3.36
CA MET A 68 1.86 2.36 -2.32
C MET A 68 3.00 3.34 -2.07
N THR A 69 3.51 3.39 -0.82
CA THR A 69 4.55 4.36 -0.44
C THR A 69 5.75 3.73 0.27
N ARG A 70 6.92 4.34 0.07
CA ARG A 70 8.18 3.97 0.71
C ARG A 70 8.93 5.24 1.05
N GLY A 71 9.37 5.34 2.30
CA GLY A 71 9.95 6.56 2.87
C GLY A 71 11.35 6.35 3.41
N PRO A 72 12.40 6.25 2.57
CA PRO A 72 13.77 6.29 3.05
C PRO A 72 14.08 7.61 3.78
N CYS A 73 15.01 7.51 4.72
CA CYS A 73 15.66 8.64 5.36
C CYS A 73 17.12 8.68 4.92
N VAL A 74 17.58 9.80 4.40
CA VAL A 74 18.98 10.03 4.03
C VAL A 74 19.56 11.16 4.87
N SER A 75 20.84 11.05 5.22
CA SER A 75 21.56 12.03 6.03
C SER A 75 22.57 12.81 5.20
N PHE A 76 22.76 14.08 5.55
CA PHE A 76 23.76 14.96 4.94
C PHE A 76 24.73 15.50 5.98
N LEU A 77 25.89 15.95 5.53
CA LEU A 77 26.90 16.58 6.39
C LEU A 77 26.46 17.95 6.92
N SER A 78 25.54 18.64 6.24
CA SER A 78 25.07 19.96 6.62
C SER A 78 23.63 20.23 6.20
N LEU A 79 22.98 21.15 6.90
CA LEU A 79 21.61 21.59 6.60
C LEU A 79 21.51 22.18 5.19
N SER A 80 22.53 22.95 4.75
CA SER A 80 22.56 23.53 3.41
C SER A 80 22.53 22.46 2.31
N ARG A 81 23.24 21.33 2.51
CA ARG A 81 23.21 20.21 1.56
C ARG A 81 21.88 19.48 1.55
N ALA A 82 21.30 19.25 2.74
CA ALA A 82 19.98 18.64 2.86
C ALA A 82 18.91 19.51 2.18
N GLY A 83 18.98 20.84 2.38
CA GLY A 83 18.14 21.83 1.71
C GLY A 83 18.28 21.83 0.19
N ALA A 84 19.51 21.82 -0.32
CA ALA A 84 19.77 21.73 -1.75
C ALA A 84 19.17 20.45 -2.38
N CYS A 85 19.32 19.30 -1.70
CA CYS A 85 18.71 18.05 -2.18
C CYS A 85 17.18 18.10 -2.15
N LYS A 86 16.57 18.64 -1.09
CA LYS A 86 15.11 18.83 -1.00
C LYS A 86 14.60 19.67 -2.17
N LEU A 87 15.20 20.84 -2.39
CA LEU A 87 14.81 21.76 -3.46
C LEU A 87 14.94 21.11 -4.84
N TRP A 88 15.99 20.33 -5.06
CA TRP A 88 16.17 19.58 -6.30
C TRP A 88 15.10 18.50 -6.47
N LEU A 89 14.83 17.69 -5.44
CA LEU A 89 13.80 16.63 -5.50
C LEU A 89 12.39 17.18 -5.70
N ASP A 90 12.09 18.37 -5.17
CA ASP A 90 10.79 19.03 -5.34
C ASP A 90 10.65 19.73 -6.70
N SER A 91 11.77 19.96 -7.41
CA SER A 91 11.76 20.55 -8.76
C SER A 91 11.23 19.56 -9.81
N GLU A 92 10.71 20.09 -10.93
CA GLU A 92 10.26 19.26 -12.05
C GLU A 92 11.38 18.37 -12.62
N GLU A 93 12.61 18.90 -12.67
CA GLU A 93 13.78 18.17 -13.17
C GLU A 93 14.13 16.99 -12.26
N GLY A 94 14.15 17.21 -10.94
CA GLY A 94 14.41 16.15 -9.97
C GLY A 94 13.33 15.07 -10.00
N GLN A 95 12.05 15.47 -9.96
CA GLN A 95 10.93 14.53 -10.07
C GLN A 95 11.02 13.70 -11.36
N LYS A 96 11.30 14.33 -12.51
CA LYS A 96 11.41 13.64 -13.81
C LYS A 96 12.59 12.67 -13.85
N THR A 97 13.74 13.09 -13.33
CA THR A 97 14.97 12.28 -13.28
C THR A 97 14.75 11.04 -12.44
N ILE A 98 14.28 11.22 -11.21
CA ILE A 98 14.03 10.11 -10.28
C ILE A 98 12.91 9.20 -10.81
N LYS A 99 11.84 9.77 -11.37
CA LYS A 99 10.75 9.00 -12.00
C LYS A 99 11.25 8.11 -13.12
N LYS A 100 12.17 8.59 -13.96
CA LYS A 100 12.76 7.80 -15.05
C LYS A 100 13.52 6.59 -14.49
N THR A 101 14.38 6.81 -13.51
CA THR A 101 15.18 5.75 -12.89
C THR A 101 14.30 4.75 -12.15
N PHE A 102 13.39 5.22 -11.29
CA PHE A 102 12.44 4.39 -10.56
C PHE A 102 11.63 3.48 -11.49
N ASN A 103 11.05 4.05 -12.56
CA ASN A 103 10.20 3.31 -13.49
C ASN A 103 10.95 2.27 -14.33
N SER A 104 12.29 2.36 -14.42
CA SER A 104 13.10 1.37 -15.14
C SER A 104 13.18 0.01 -14.40
N THR A 105 12.89 0.00 -13.09
CA THR A 105 13.04 -1.20 -12.23
C THR A 105 11.90 -2.22 -12.37
N SER A 106 10.74 -1.80 -12.90
CA SER A 106 9.54 -2.62 -13.00
C SER A 106 8.63 -2.19 -14.15
N ARG A 107 7.99 -3.18 -14.79
CA ARG A 107 6.96 -2.94 -15.80
C ARG A 107 5.67 -2.35 -15.23
N PHE A 108 5.39 -2.55 -13.95
CA PHE A 108 4.14 -2.14 -13.31
C PHE A 108 4.29 -0.91 -12.41
N ALA A 109 5.47 -0.70 -11.81
CA ALA A 109 5.70 0.42 -10.92
C ALA A 109 5.73 1.72 -11.74
N ARG A 110 4.82 2.66 -11.43
CA ARG A 110 4.82 4.00 -12.00
C ARG A 110 4.82 5.03 -10.89
N LEU A 111 5.97 5.68 -10.71
CA LEU A 111 6.13 6.75 -9.73
C LEU A 111 5.15 7.88 -10.05
N GLN A 112 4.24 8.12 -9.11
CA GLN A 112 3.26 9.18 -9.19
C GLN A 112 3.89 10.50 -8.74
N HIS A 113 4.46 10.50 -7.54
CA HIS A 113 4.99 11.70 -6.89
C HIS A 113 6.02 11.34 -5.81
N ILE A 114 6.96 12.25 -5.56
CA ILE A 114 7.86 12.21 -4.41
C ILE A 114 7.56 13.41 -3.53
N GLN A 115 7.25 13.14 -2.26
CA GLN A 115 7.08 14.18 -1.25
C GLN A 115 8.26 14.16 -0.29
N THR A 116 8.87 15.31 -0.04
CA THR A 116 10.04 15.43 0.84
C THR A 116 9.74 16.16 2.15
N ALA A 117 10.39 15.75 3.23
CA ALA A 117 10.34 16.42 4.53
C ALA A 117 11.75 16.50 5.15
N LEU A 118 12.17 17.68 5.59
CA LEU A 118 13.46 17.91 6.24
C LEU A 118 13.34 17.87 7.76
N ALA A 119 14.34 17.30 8.42
CA ALA A 119 14.55 17.38 9.86
C ALA A 119 16.04 17.57 10.16
N GLY A 120 16.48 18.82 10.29
CA GLY A 120 17.90 19.14 10.42
C GLY A 120 18.69 18.67 9.19
N THR A 121 19.71 17.84 9.39
CA THR A 121 20.51 17.25 8.30
C THR A 121 19.91 15.98 7.71
N LEU A 122 18.73 15.55 8.17
CA LEU A 122 18.01 14.39 7.65
C LEU A 122 16.94 14.83 6.64
N LEU A 123 16.79 14.04 5.58
CA LEU A 123 15.76 14.20 4.57
C LEU A 123 14.96 12.90 4.43
N PHE A 124 13.67 13.00 4.70
CA PHE A 124 12.71 11.93 4.51
C PHE A 124 12.06 12.08 3.14
N ILE A 125 12.16 11.06 2.31
CA ILE A 125 11.73 11.12 0.91
C ILE A 125 10.62 10.08 0.73
N ARG A 126 9.37 10.51 0.62
CA ARG A 126 8.21 9.64 0.45
C ARG A 126 7.92 9.44 -1.04
N PHE A 127 8.33 8.29 -1.57
CA PHE A 127 7.97 7.84 -2.91
C PHE A 127 6.54 7.31 -2.87
N ARG A 128 5.73 7.67 -3.87
CA ARG A 128 4.39 7.14 -4.08
C ARG A 128 4.26 6.59 -5.50
N THR A 129 3.88 5.32 -5.65
CA THR A 129 3.77 4.65 -6.95
C THR A 129 2.50 3.83 -7.04
N THR A 130 1.97 3.67 -8.27
CA THR A 130 1.02 2.59 -8.55
C THR A 130 1.77 1.26 -8.68
N THR A 131 1.08 0.15 -8.39
CA THR A 131 1.70 -1.19 -8.34
C THR A 131 0.90 -2.26 -9.09
N GLY A 132 -0.09 -1.86 -9.88
CA GLY A 132 -1.07 -2.75 -10.51
C GLY A 132 -1.92 -3.44 -9.44
N ASP A 133 -2.21 -4.73 -9.62
CA ASP A 133 -3.02 -5.50 -8.66
C ASP A 133 -2.22 -6.00 -7.45
N ALA A 134 -0.90 -5.82 -7.46
CA ALA A 134 -0.06 -6.18 -6.32
C ALA A 134 -0.12 -5.09 -5.26
N MET A 135 -0.11 -5.49 -3.98
CA MET A 135 0.11 -4.55 -2.87
C MET A 135 1.45 -3.82 -3.02
N GLY A 136 2.49 -4.48 -3.55
CA GLY A 136 3.62 -3.80 -4.20
C GLY A 136 4.78 -3.35 -3.28
N MET A 137 4.81 -3.75 -2.02
CA MET A 137 5.89 -3.41 -1.07
C MET A 137 7.31 -3.80 -1.53
N ASN A 138 7.50 -4.97 -2.12
CA ASN A 138 8.82 -5.37 -2.63
C ASN A 138 9.18 -4.57 -3.89
N MET A 139 8.19 -4.32 -4.74
CA MET A 139 8.35 -3.59 -5.99
C MET A 139 8.79 -2.14 -5.74
N ILE A 140 8.13 -1.44 -4.81
CA ILE A 140 8.49 -0.07 -4.46
C ILE A 140 9.85 0.00 -3.75
N SER A 141 10.18 -0.99 -2.91
CA SER A 141 11.48 -1.03 -2.23
C SER A 141 12.62 -1.11 -3.22
N LYS A 142 12.50 -2.01 -4.22
CA LYS A 142 13.44 -2.10 -5.34
C LYS A 142 13.46 -0.80 -6.14
N GLY A 143 12.31 -0.21 -6.43
CA GLY A 143 12.23 1.08 -7.13
C GLY A 143 13.09 2.15 -6.42
N VAL A 144 12.83 2.35 -5.13
CA VAL A 144 13.54 3.33 -4.29
C VAL A 144 15.04 3.08 -4.19
N GLU A 145 15.48 1.83 -4.07
CA GLU A 145 16.90 1.49 -3.93
C GLU A 145 17.74 1.88 -5.16
N TYR A 146 17.17 1.77 -6.35
CA TYR A 146 17.83 2.12 -7.61
C TYR A 146 17.56 3.56 -8.05
N SER A 147 16.79 4.33 -7.28
CA SER A 147 16.32 5.69 -7.61
C SER A 147 17.36 6.77 -7.39
#